data_AF-A0A060C254-F1
#
_entry.id   AF-A0A060C254-F1
#
_cell.length_a   1.000
_cell.length_b   1.000
_cell.length_c   1.000
_cell.angle_alpha   90.00
_cell.angle_beta   90.00
_cell.angle_gamma   90.00
#
_symmetry.space_group_name_H-M   'P 1'
#
loop_
_entity.id
_entity.type
_entity.pdbx_description
1 polymer ?
#
loop_
_entity_poly.entity_id
_entity_poly.type
_entity_poly.pdbx_seq_one_letter_code
_entity_poly.pdbx_strand_id
1 'polypeptide(L)'
;RFDAAACFAALLGDAENGRWLMAPEEAVQETRRCYRGDTLVLETEFATASGRVAVIDFMPPGAATEGTELIRLVRGIEGRVAMRTEIVLRFDYGTQLPWVRHDEHGL
;
A
#
# COMPACT_ATOMS: atom_id res chain seq x y z
N ARG A 1 3.15 -2.51 19.47
CA ARG A 1 4.23 -1.59 19.85
C ARG A 1 4.64 -0.83 18.59
N PHE A 2 4.78 0.50 18.62
CA PHE A 2 5.06 1.32 17.42
C PHE A 2 6.46 1.07 16.82
N ASP A 3 7.37 0.56 17.63
CA ASP A 3 8.74 0.14 17.33
C ASP A 3 8.86 -1.39 17.10
N ALA A 4 7.78 -2.05 16.71
CA ALA A 4 7.84 -3.43 16.24
C ALA A 4 8.61 -3.49 14.91
N ALA A 5 9.28 -4.62 14.66
CA ALA A 5 10.07 -4.79 13.43
C ALA A 5 9.19 -4.57 12.19
N ALA A 6 9.71 -3.83 11.21
CA ALA A 6 8.96 -3.48 10.01
C ALA A 6 8.71 -4.71 9.12
N CYS A 7 7.48 -4.84 8.60
CA CYS A 7 7.10 -5.87 7.62
C CYS A 7 7.40 -5.46 6.16
N PHE A 8 7.73 -4.19 5.94
CA PHE A 8 8.05 -3.60 4.64
C PHE A 8 9.23 -2.64 4.82
N ALA A 9 10.38 -2.95 4.23
CA ALA A 9 11.60 -2.16 4.35
C ALA A 9 12.18 -1.71 3.00
N ALA A 10 11.44 -1.89 1.89
CA ALA A 10 11.90 -1.51 0.56
C ALA A 10 12.19 0.00 0.38
N LEU A 11 11.71 0.87 1.27
CA LEU A 11 12.11 2.29 1.27
C LEU A 11 13.59 2.49 1.68
N LEU A 12 14.13 1.56 2.47
CA LEU A 12 15.51 1.60 3.00
C LEU A 12 16.42 0.54 2.35
N GLY A 13 15.89 -0.25 1.41
CA GLY A 13 16.57 -1.34 0.73
C GLY A 13 16.15 -1.44 -0.73
N ASP A 14 16.03 -2.65 -1.26
CA ASP A 14 15.55 -2.93 -2.60
C ASP A 14 14.12 -3.53 -2.60
N ALA A 15 13.63 -3.89 -3.78
CA ALA A 15 12.29 -4.45 -3.97
C ALA A 15 12.05 -5.79 -3.25
N GLU A 16 13.12 -6.48 -2.83
CA GLU A 16 13.10 -7.75 -2.11
C GLU A 16 13.03 -7.56 -0.58
N ASN A 17 13.37 -6.37 -0.06
CA ASN A 17 13.31 -6.04 1.38
C ASN A 17 11.88 -5.82 1.91
N GLY A 18 10.88 -6.34 1.21
CA GLY A 18 9.48 -6.28 1.58
C GLY A 18 8.84 -4.98 1.12
N ARG A 19 7.81 -5.11 0.28
CA ARG A 19 7.04 -3.97 -0.24
C ARG A 19 5.59 -4.36 -0.47
N TRP A 20 4.71 -3.37 -0.30
CA TRP A 20 3.36 -3.43 -0.83
C TRP A 20 3.23 -2.34 -1.90
N LEU A 21 3.38 -2.74 -3.16
CA LEU A 21 3.17 -1.86 -4.31
C LEU A 21 1.68 -1.86 -4.67
N MET A 22 1.13 -0.68 -4.93
CA MET A 22 -0.19 -0.48 -5.53
C MET A 22 -0.08 0.73 -6.45
N ALA A 23 -0.03 0.50 -7.75
CA ALA A 23 0.28 1.53 -8.74
C ALA A 23 -0.25 1.17 -10.14
N PRO A 24 -0.35 2.15 -11.05
CA PRO A 24 -0.63 1.86 -12.46
C PRO A 24 0.38 0.88 -13.07
N GLU A 25 -0.10 0.04 -14.00
CA GLU A 25 0.75 -0.83 -14.83
C GLU A 25 1.46 -0.04 -15.93
N GLU A 26 0.81 1.02 -16.42
CA GLU A 26 1.34 1.91 -17.43
C GLU A 26 2.24 3.02 -16.84
N ALA A 27 2.94 3.74 -17.71
CA ALA A 27 3.80 4.84 -17.31
C ALA A 27 3.00 5.97 -16.65
N VAL A 28 3.41 6.33 -15.43
CA VAL A 28 2.87 7.48 -14.71
C VAL A 28 3.47 8.77 -15.27
N GLN A 29 2.60 9.67 -15.72
CA GLN A 29 2.98 10.98 -16.27
C GLN A 29 3.09 12.04 -15.17
N GLU A 30 2.26 11.93 -14.13
CA GLU A 30 2.23 12.85 -13.00
C GLU A 30 1.86 12.09 -11.73
N THR A 31 2.47 12.45 -10.60
CA THR A 31 2.09 11.97 -9.27
C THR A 31 1.85 13.15 -8.36
N ARG A 32 0.68 13.19 -7.73
CA ARG A 32 0.35 14.16 -6.67
C ARG A 32 0.08 13.41 -5.39
N ARG A 33 0.62 13.91 -4.27
CA ARG A 33 0.44 13.29 -2.95
C ARG A 33 0.10 14.34 -1.91
N CYS A 34 -0.95 14.10 -1.14
CA CYS A 34 -1.37 14.98 -0.06
C CYS A 34 -2.12 14.21 1.03
N TYR A 35 -2.09 14.73 2.25
CA TYR A 35 -3.05 14.34 3.28
C TYR A 35 -4.41 14.99 2.99
N ARG A 36 -5.49 14.28 3.31
CA ARG A 36 -6.86 14.82 3.18
C ARG A 36 -7.16 15.78 4.32
N GLY A 37 -6.96 17.07 4.08
CA GLY A 37 -7.08 18.08 5.12
C GLY A 37 -6.13 17.76 6.29
N ASP A 38 -6.57 18.06 7.51
CA ASP A 38 -5.80 17.84 8.73
C ASP A 38 -6.02 16.40 9.29
N THR A 39 -5.86 15.39 8.43
CA THR A 39 -6.06 13.98 8.79
C THR A 39 -4.85 13.12 8.43
N LEU A 40 -4.75 11.93 9.02
CA LEU A 40 -3.75 10.92 8.69
C LEU A 40 -4.17 10.02 7.51
N VAL A 41 -5.07 10.51 6.65
CA VAL A 41 -5.48 9.82 5.42
C VAL A 41 -4.62 10.35 4.27
N LEU A 42 -3.72 9.51 3.75
CA LEU A 42 -2.85 9.86 2.64
C LEU A 42 -3.54 9.53 1.31
N GLU A 43 -3.58 10.49 0.39
CA GLU A 43 -4.05 10.29 -0.98
C GLU A 43 -2.89 10.48 -1.97
N THR A 44 -2.65 9.48 -2.81
CA THR A 44 -1.73 9.54 -3.94
C THR A 44 -2.51 9.44 -5.23
N GLU A 45 -2.54 10.51 -6.02
CA GLU A 45 -3.12 10.51 -7.36
C GLU A 45 -2.03 10.24 -8.41
N PHE A 46 -2.34 9.37 -9.36
CA PHE A 46 -1.52 9.06 -10.52
C PHE A 46 -2.27 9.49 -11.78
N ALA A 47 -1.62 10.30 -12.62
CA ALA A 47 -2.06 10.54 -14.00
C ALA A 47 -1.29 9.65 -14.97
N THR A 48 -1.99 9.09 -15.93
CA THR A 48 -1.46 8.21 -16.97
C THR A 48 -2.02 8.61 -18.33
N ALA A 49 -1.57 7.98 -19.41
CA ALA A 49 -2.14 8.22 -20.73
C ALA A 49 -3.62 7.77 -20.81
N SER A 50 -4.02 6.77 -20.02
CA SER A 50 -5.35 6.15 -20.09
C SER A 50 -6.37 6.69 -19.08
N GLY A 51 -5.92 7.51 -18.13
CA GLY A 51 -6.78 8.13 -17.12
C GLY A 51 -6.06 8.50 -15.82
N ARG A 52 -6.86 8.71 -14.77
CA ARG A 52 -6.38 9.11 -13.44
C ARG A 52 -7.00 8.24 -12.36
N VAL A 53 -6.18 7.88 -11.39
CA VAL A 53 -6.55 7.00 -10.28
C VAL A 53 -5.89 7.50 -8.99
N ALA A 54 -6.58 7.36 -7.86
CA ALA A 54 -6.03 7.61 -6.54
C ALA A 54 -5.84 6.31 -5.76
N VAL A 55 -4.76 6.23 -4.99
CA VAL A 55 -4.56 5.28 -3.90
C VAL A 55 -4.69 6.05 -2.58
N ILE A 56 -5.61 5.61 -1.72
CA ILE A 56 -5.93 6.26 -0.46
C ILE A 56 -5.55 5.31 0.68
N ASP A 57 -4.60 5.71 1.51
CA ASP A 57 -4.04 4.92 2.59
C ASP A 57 -4.41 5.52 3.96
N PHE A 58 -4.96 4.71 4.87
CA PHE A 58 -5.28 5.14 6.24
C PHE A 58 -5.39 3.97 7.21
N MET A 59 -5.33 4.27 8.50
CA MET A 59 -5.58 3.31 9.58
C MET A 59 -6.87 3.73 10.32
N PRO A 60 -7.92 2.88 10.37
CA PRO A 60 -9.16 3.24 11.02
C PRO A 60 -8.97 3.36 12.55
N PRO A 61 -9.56 4.37 13.21
CA PRO A 61 -9.53 4.47 14.66
C PRO A 61 -10.30 3.31 15.29
N GLY A 62 -9.74 2.68 16.33
CA GLY A 62 -10.41 1.61 17.08
C GLY A 62 -10.07 0.17 16.70
N ALA A 63 -9.20 -0.05 15.70
CA ALA A 63 -8.67 -1.40 15.37
C ALA A 63 -7.85 -2.05 16.52
N ALA A 64 -7.54 -1.28 17.56
CA ALA A 64 -6.57 -1.61 18.61
C ALA A 64 -6.98 -2.73 19.59
N THR A 65 -8.14 -3.36 19.45
CA THR A 65 -8.46 -4.55 20.25
C THR A 65 -7.75 -5.82 19.75
N GLU A 66 -7.48 -5.95 18.44
CA GLU A 66 -6.84 -7.17 17.89
C GLU A 66 -5.69 -6.93 16.88
N GLY A 67 -5.38 -5.69 16.49
CA GLY A 67 -4.25 -5.45 15.60
C GLY A 67 -4.07 -4.01 15.11
N THR A 68 -3.05 -3.77 14.29
CA THR A 68 -2.94 -2.55 13.48
C THR A 68 -3.42 -2.85 12.08
N GLU A 69 -4.46 -2.16 11.63
CA GLU A 69 -5.04 -2.32 10.30
C GLU A 69 -4.61 -1.17 9.40
N LEU A 70 -4.08 -1.49 8.21
CA LEU A 70 -3.85 -0.53 7.15
C LEU A 70 -4.84 -0.80 6.01
N ILE A 71 -5.67 0.19 5.70
CA ILE A 71 -6.59 0.16 4.58
C ILE A 71 -5.96 0.94 3.42
N ARG A 72 -5.89 0.30 2.25
CA ARG A 72 -5.43 0.89 0.99
C ARG A 72 -6.53 0.77 -0.05
N LEU A 73 -7.09 1.89 -0.49
CA LEU A 73 -8.25 1.95 -1.38
C LEU A 73 -7.86 2.55 -2.74
N VAL A 74 -8.18 1.82 -3.82
CA VAL A 74 -8.05 2.33 -5.19
C VAL A 74 -9.35 3.02 -5.60
N ARG A 75 -9.26 4.28 -6.00
CA ARG A 75 -10.38 5.07 -6.51
C ARG A 75 -10.09 5.53 -7.94
N GLY A 76 -10.86 5.04 -8.91
CA GLY A 76 -10.86 5.62 -10.26
C GLY A 76 -11.39 7.06 -10.23
N ILE A 77 -10.68 7.98 -10.88
CA ILE A 77 -11.09 9.39 -10.99
C ILE A 77 -11.63 9.65 -12.40
N GLU A 78 -10.87 9.28 -13.43
CA GLU A 78 -11.26 9.43 -14.83
C GLU A 78 -10.61 8.34 -15.70
N GLY A 79 -11.25 8.00 -16.82
CA GLY A 79 -10.73 7.02 -17.76
C GLY A 79 -10.69 5.59 -17.22
N ARG A 80 -9.77 4.79 -17.74
CA ARG A 80 -9.54 3.39 -17.34
C ARG A 80 -8.05 3.16 -17.17
N VAL A 81 -7.63 2.93 -15.93
CA VAL A 81 -6.23 2.70 -15.59
C VAL A 81 -6.07 1.26 -15.12
N ALA A 82 -5.22 0.49 -15.80
CA ALA A 82 -4.84 -0.84 -15.35
C ALA A 82 -3.94 -0.73 -14.12
N MET A 83 -4.28 -1.45 -13.05
CA MET A 83 -3.60 -1.37 -11.76
C MET A 83 -2.92 -2.70 -11.44
N ARG A 84 -1.70 -2.62 -10.92
CA ARG A 84 -0.98 -3.75 -10.34
C ARG A 84 -0.82 -3.59 -8.84
N THR A 85 -0.92 -4.71 -8.15
CA THR A 85 -0.53 -4.84 -6.74
C THR A 85 0.54 -5.90 -6.61
N GLU A 86 1.53 -5.65 -5.78
CA GLU A 86 2.53 -6.66 -5.42
C GLU A 86 2.78 -6.58 -3.93
N ILE A 87 2.60 -7.72 -3.26
CA ILE A 87 2.83 -7.84 -1.82
C ILE A 87 4.00 -8.80 -1.63
N VAL A 88 5.15 -8.23 -1.28
CA VAL A 88 6.33 -8.95 -0.82
C VAL A 88 6.39 -8.75 0.69
N LEU A 89 5.99 -9.75 1.45
CA LEU A 89 6.08 -9.71 2.91
C LEU A 89 7.49 -10.14 3.34
N ARG A 90 8.17 -9.30 4.12
CA ARG A 90 9.41 -9.69 4.80
C ARG A 90 9.36 -9.21 6.23
N PHE A 91 9.29 -10.15 7.16
CA PHE A 91 9.30 -9.83 8.58
C PHE A 91 10.73 -9.58 9.06
N ASP A 92 10.86 -8.96 10.23
CA ASP A 92 12.17 -8.68 10.86
C ASP A 92 13.14 -7.88 9.97
N TYR A 93 12.68 -6.75 9.41
CA TYR A 93 13.52 -5.86 8.59
C TYR A 93 14.05 -6.49 7.29
N GLY A 94 13.35 -7.48 6.73
CA GLY A 94 13.80 -8.15 5.50
C GLY A 94 14.44 -9.52 5.72
N THR A 95 14.72 -9.92 6.97
CA THR A 95 15.50 -11.13 7.26
C THR A 95 14.67 -12.41 7.33
N GLN A 96 13.33 -12.32 7.51
CA GLN A 96 12.46 -13.48 7.65
C GLN A 96 11.39 -13.60 6.55
N LEU A 97 11.32 -14.79 5.96
CA LEU A 97 10.25 -15.24 5.07
C LEU A 97 9.04 -15.70 5.91
N PRO A 98 7.84 -15.16 5.68
CA PRO A 98 6.66 -15.64 6.38
C PRO A 98 6.21 -17.01 5.91
N TRP A 99 5.51 -17.68 6.82
CA TRP A 99 4.63 -18.79 6.48
C TRP A 99 3.27 -18.22 6.09
N VAL A 100 2.82 -18.56 4.89
CA VAL A 100 1.54 -18.12 4.33
C VAL A 100 0.58 -19.31 4.34
N ARG A 101 -0.62 -19.15 4.88
CA ARG A 101 -1.62 -20.23 4.98
C ARG A 101 -2.97 -19.75 4.48
N HIS A 102 -3.26 -20.10 3.24
CA HIS A 102 -4.56 -19.86 2.64
C HIS A 102 -5.69 -20.56 3.41
N ASP A 103 -6.77 -19.84 3.66
CA ASP A 103 -8.01 -20.38 4.21
C ASP A 103 -9.25 -19.94 3.39
N GLU A 104 -10.44 -20.13 3.95
CA GLU A 104 -11.71 -19.83 3.27
C GLU A 104 -11.97 -18.34 3.04
N HIS A 105 -11.14 -17.44 3.60
CA HIS A 105 -11.31 -15.99 3.51
C HIS A 105 -10.17 -15.29 2.77
N GLY A 106 -9.10 -16.01 2.41
CA GLY A 106 -7.98 -15.47 1.65
C GLY A 106 -6.65 -16.10 2.06
N LEU A 107 -5.56 -15.34 1.91
CA LEU A 107 -4.24 -15.71 2.41
C LEU A 107 -4.20 -15.91 3.93
#